data_AF-A0A2E4HP46-F1
#
_entry.id   AF-A0A2E4HP46-F1
#
_cell.length_a   1.000
_cell.length_b   1.000
_cell.length_c   1.000
_cell.angle_alpha   90.00
_cell.angle_beta   90.00
_cell.angle_gamma   90.00
#
_symmetry.space_group_name_H-M   'P 1'
#
loop_
_entity.id
_entity.type
_entity.pdbx_description
1 polymer ?
#
loop_
_entity_poly.entity_id
_entity_poly.type
_entity_poly.pdbx_seq_one_letter_code
_entity_poly.pdbx_strand_id
1 'polypeptide(L)'
;METRVVGMIVLAGVIVQILLGLYGGVKPSMTNPMTLLHIVIGISGLGITLFMTNKALKVAATPVTKYVMIVASIVVLSQVGTGYMLLTGMSNRPMDHAMSAYLIVALLVGHAAYAMYWQKKQQSKAA
;
A
#
# COMPACT_ATOMS: atom_id res chain seq x y z
N MET A 1 -17.63 -3.00 8.63
CA MET A 1 -16.92 -2.79 7.35
C MET A 1 -16.18 -4.06 6.96
N GLU A 2 -16.49 -4.61 5.79
CA GLU A 2 -15.83 -5.81 5.27
C GLU A 2 -14.35 -5.55 4.97
N THR A 3 -13.48 -6.53 5.22
CA THR A 3 -12.03 -6.45 4.94
C THR A 3 -11.72 -6.11 3.48
N ARG A 4 -12.61 -6.53 2.57
CA ARG A 4 -12.54 -6.20 1.14
C ARG A 4 -12.62 -4.69 0.89
N VAL A 5 -13.54 -4.00 1.56
CA VAL A 5 -13.72 -2.55 1.45
C VAL A 5 -12.46 -1.83 1.95
N VAL A 6 -11.89 -2.27 3.06
CA VAL A 6 -10.65 -1.68 3.60
C VAL A 6 -9.47 -1.90 2.65
N GLY A 7 -9.35 -3.10 2.05
CA GLY A 7 -8.33 -3.38 1.05
C GLY A 7 -8.44 -2.50 -0.20
N MET A 8 -9.68 -2.23 -0.65
CA MET A 8 -9.93 -1.30 -1.76
C MET A 8 -9.55 0.14 -1.40
N ILE A 9 -9.81 0.58 -0.16
CA ILE A 9 -9.39 1.90 0.33
C ILE A 9 -7.86 2.03 0.32
N VAL A 10 -7.13 1.01 0.78
CA VAL A 10 -5.66 1.02 0.74
C VAL A 10 -5.16 1.13 -0.70
N LEU A 11 -5.69 0.30 -1.61
CA LEU A 11 -5.28 0.32 -3.02
C LEU A 11 -5.58 1.68 -3.69
N ALA A 12 -6.78 2.23 -3.48
CA ALA A 12 -7.16 3.54 -4.00
C ALA A 12 -6.24 4.65 -3.44
N GLY A 13 -5.92 4.59 -2.14
CA GLY A 13 -4.97 5.52 -1.52
C GLY A 13 -3.59 5.47 -2.18
N VAL A 14 -3.04 4.28 -2.41
CA VAL A 14 -1.73 4.12 -3.07
C VAL A 14 -1.77 4.63 -4.52
N ILE A 15 -2.86 4.40 -5.25
CA ILE A 15 -3.02 4.94 -6.61
C ILE A 15 -3.02 6.47 -6.59
N VAL A 16 -3.78 7.09 -5.69
CA VAL A 16 -3.78 8.56 -5.53
C VAL A 16 -2.38 9.08 -5.23
N GLN A 17 -1.64 8.41 -4.33
CA GLN A 17 -0.26 8.79 -4.00
C GLN A 17 0.67 8.76 -5.23
N ILE A 18 0.56 7.72 -6.07
CA ILE A 18 1.33 7.60 -7.32
C ILE A 18 0.98 8.75 -8.27
N LEU A 19 -0.31 9.03 -8.47
CA LEU A 19 -0.75 10.12 -9.36
C LEU A 19 -0.22 11.47 -8.87
N LEU A 20 -0.33 11.76 -7.57
CA LEU A 20 0.21 12.99 -6.97
C LEU A 20 1.72 13.14 -7.22
N GLY A 21 2.48 12.04 -7.09
CA GLY A 21 3.91 12.03 -7.38
C GLY A 21 4.23 12.24 -8.87
N LEU A 22 3.50 11.58 -9.77
CA LEU A 22 3.75 11.65 -11.22
C LEU A 22 3.39 13.00 -11.84
N TYR A 23 2.34 13.67 -11.36
CA TYR A 23 1.96 15.00 -11.87
C TYR A 23 2.91 16.12 -11.41
N GLY A 24 4.01 15.81 -10.72
CA GLY A 24 5.03 16.78 -10.31
C GLY A 24 4.56 17.79 -9.25
N GLY A 25 3.38 17.56 -8.66
CA GLY A 25 2.79 18.43 -7.63
C GLY A 25 3.49 18.30 -6.28
N VAL A 26 4.07 17.12 -5.99
CA VAL A 26 4.77 16.84 -4.74
C VAL A 26 6.21 17.33 -4.83
N LYS A 27 6.57 18.24 -3.93
CA LYS A 27 7.95 18.75 -3.76
C LYS A 27 8.46 18.37 -2.37
N PRO A 28 9.77 18.18 -2.15
CA PRO A 28 10.30 17.85 -0.82
C PRO A 28 10.27 19.09 0.09
N SER A 29 9.08 19.53 0.49
CA SER A 29 8.87 20.75 1.27
C SER A 29 7.61 20.62 2.12
N MET A 30 7.75 20.86 3.42
CA MET A 30 6.64 20.88 4.39
C MET A 30 5.73 22.10 4.25
N THR A 31 6.08 23.06 3.38
CA THR A 31 5.25 24.23 3.09
C THR A 31 4.39 24.03 1.84
N ASN A 32 4.66 22.99 1.05
CA ASN A 32 3.88 22.69 -0.15
C ASN A 32 2.59 21.93 0.24
N PRO A 33 1.40 22.43 -0.13
CA PRO A 33 0.13 21.82 0.26
C PRO A 33 -0.08 20.43 -0.35
N MET A 34 0.41 20.18 -1.57
CA MET A 34 0.33 18.86 -2.21
C MET A 34 1.22 17.84 -1.51
N THR A 35 2.40 18.26 -1.04
CA THR A 35 3.28 17.43 -0.23
C THR A 35 2.66 17.09 1.11
N LEU A 36 2.04 18.07 1.79
CA LEU A 36 1.31 17.82 3.03
C LEU A 36 0.15 16.86 2.84
N LEU A 37 -0.65 17.04 1.78
CA LEU A 37 -1.71 16.11 1.40
C LEU A 37 -1.16 14.69 1.16
N HIS A 38 -0.07 14.59 0.40
CA HIS A 38 0.59 13.32 0.13
C HIS A 38 1.09 12.65 1.42
N ILE A 39 1.67 13.40 2.36
CA ILE A 39 2.10 12.86 3.66
C ILE A 39 0.89 12.35 4.44
N VAL A 40 -0.20 13.12 4.54
CA VAL A 40 -1.39 12.74 5.30
C VAL A 40 -2.02 11.45 4.74
N ILE A 41 -2.15 11.34 3.43
CA ILE A 41 -2.65 10.13 2.77
C ILE A 41 -1.69 8.96 3.05
N GLY A 42 -0.38 9.17 2.92
CA GLY A 42 0.64 8.15 3.15
C GLY A 42 0.64 7.59 4.58
N ILE A 43 0.62 8.45 5.59
CA ILE A 43 0.58 8.05 7.00
C ILE A 43 -0.75 7.37 7.35
N SER A 44 -1.86 7.89 6.83
CA SER A 44 -3.17 7.25 7.00
C SER A 44 -3.19 5.86 6.36
N GLY A 45 -2.64 5.72 5.15
CA GLY A 45 -2.48 4.45 4.45
C GLY A 45 -1.63 3.43 5.23
N LEU A 46 -0.56 3.89 5.90
CA LEU A 46 0.21 3.06 6.82
C LEU A 46 -0.65 2.55 7.98
N GLY A 47 -1.38 3.44 8.67
CA GLY A 47 -2.24 3.06 9.78
C GLY A 47 -3.29 2.02 9.39
N ILE A 48 -3.94 2.21 8.23
CA ILE A 48 -4.94 1.27 7.70
C ILE A 48 -4.28 -0.07 7.33
N THR A 49 -3.11 -0.05 6.70
CA THR A 49 -2.37 -1.27 6.33
C THR A 49 -2.00 -2.07 7.58
N LEU A 50 -1.45 -1.43 8.62
CA LEU A 50 -1.12 -2.08 9.89
C LEU A 50 -2.35 -2.65 10.59
N PHE A 51 -3.47 -1.93 10.59
CA PHE A 51 -4.74 -2.42 11.11
C PHE A 51 -5.20 -3.69 10.38
N MET A 52 -5.14 -3.68 9.05
CA MET A 52 -5.51 -4.83 8.22
C MET A 52 -4.57 -6.02 8.44
N THR A 53 -3.27 -5.77 8.59
CA THR A 53 -2.29 -6.81 8.89
C THR A 53 -2.55 -7.45 10.25
N ASN A 54 -2.74 -6.64 11.30
CA ASN A 54 -3.10 -7.13 12.63
C ASN A 54 -4.38 -7.97 12.60
N LYS A 55 -5.41 -7.51 11.86
CA LYS A 55 -6.64 -8.27 11.68
C LYS A 55 -6.41 -9.59 10.93
N ALA A 56 -5.63 -9.59 9.85
CA ALA A 56 -5.31 -10.80 9.08
C ALA A 56 -4.53 -11.83 9.90
N LEU A 57 -3.65 -11.38 10.81
CA LEU A 57 -2.88 -12.26 11.69
C LEU A 57 -3.77 -12.94 12.75
N LYS A 58 -4.77 -12.22 13.29
CA LYS A 58 -5.70 -12.70 14.33
C LYS A 58 -6.86 -13.54 13.79
N VAL A 59 -7.26 -13.34 12.53
CA VAL A 59 -8.34 -14.10 11.89
C VAL A 59 -7.79 -15.40 11.29
N ALA A 60 -8.66 -16.39 11.06
CA ALA A 60 -8.37 -17.60 10.28
C ALA A 60 -8.15 -17.31 8.76
N ALA A 61 -7.43 -16.24 8.44
CA ALA A 61 -6.97 -15.96 7.09
C ALA A 61 -5.95 -17.01 6.65
N THR A 62 -5.84 -17.24 5.35
CA THR A 62 -4.87 -18.20 4.80
C THR A 62 -3.43 -17.76 5.11
N PRO A 63 -2.47 -18.70 5.21
CA PRO A 63 -1.06 -18.35 5.38
C PRO A 63 -0.56 -17.35 4.34
N VAL A 64 -0.98 -17.50 3.08
CA VAL A 64 -0.63 -16.59 1.97
C VAL A 64 -1.08 -15.16 2.28
N THR A 65 -2.33 -14.96 2.72
CA THR A 65 -2.82 -13.63 3.08
C THR A 65 -2.02 -13.03 4.24
N LYS A 66 -1.67 -13.83 5.26
CA LYS A 66 -0.84 -13.35 6.38
C LYS A 66 0.53 -12.85 5.90
N TYR A 67 1.21 -13.63 5.05
CA TYR A 67 2.51 -13.22 4.50
C TYR A 67 2.40 -11.97 3.63
N VAL A 68 1.42 -11.90 2.73
CA VAL A 68 1.19 -10.72 1.87
C VAL A 68 0.99 -9.48 2.73
N MET A 69 0.19 -9.57 3.79
CA MET A 69 -0.08 -8.42 4.67
C MET A 69 1.17 -7.99 5.46
N ILE A 70 1.99 -8.92 5.93
CA ILE A 70 3.27 -8.60 6.58
C ILE A 70 4.20 -7.87 5.60
N VAL A 71 4.36 -8.40 4.39
CA VAL A 71 5.22 -7.79 3.37
C VAL A 71 4.69 -6.42 2.97
N ALA A 72 3.38 -6.28 2.76
CA ALA A 72 2.76 -4.99 2.47
C ALA A 72 3.03 -3.97 3.58
N SER A 73 2.90 -4.34 4.86
CA SER A 73 3.25 -3.46 5.98
C SER A 73 4.70 -3.01 5.95
N ILE A 74 5.65 -3.91 5.66
CA ILE A 74 7.08 -3.58 5.57
C ILE A 74 7.33 -2.59 4.43
N VAL A 75 6.74 -2.84 3.24
CA VAL A 75 6.94 -1.94 2.09
C VAL A 75 6.32 -0.56 2.34
N VAL A 76 5.15 -0.49 2.99
CA VAL A 76 4.51 0.78 3.38
C VAL A 76 5.31 1.51 4.47
N LEU A 77 5.96 0.80 5.38
CA LEU A 77 6.89 1.42 6.34
C LEU A 77 8.12 2.01 5.63
N SER A 78 8.71 1.27 4.70
CA SER A 78 9.82 1.76 3.86
C SER A 78 9.42 2.97 3.01
N GLN A 79 8.17 3.04 2.57
CA GLN A 79 7.58 4.20 1.92
C GLN A 79 7.62 5.45 2.81
N VAL A 80 7.18 5.34 4.06
CA VAL A 80 7.25 6.45 5.03
C VAL A 80 8.70 6.85 5.29
N GLY A 81 9.59 5.87 5.48
CA GLY A 81 11.02 6.13 5.70
C GLY A 81 11.68 6.88 4.53
N THR A 82 11.46 6.42 3.30
CA THR A 82 11.99 7.07 2.09
C THR A 82 11.36 8.44 1.85
N GLY A 83 10.07 8.62 2.15
CA GLY A 83 9.40 9.93 2.10
C GLY A 83 10.00 10.92 3.10
N TYR A 84 10.28 10.49 4.32
CA TYR A 84 10.96 11.31 5.32
C TYR A 84 12.37 11.72 4.86
N MET A 85 13.15 10.79 4.31
CA MET A 85 14.48 11.08 3.76
C MET A 85 14.44 12.14 2.65
N LEU A 86 13.42 12.10 1.78
CA LEU A 86 13.23 13.11 0.75
C LEU A 86 12.97 14.50 1.36
N LEU A 87 12.15 14.58 2.41
CA LEU A 87 11.87 15.84 3.11
C LEU A 87 13.11 16.42 3.80
N THR A 88 14.07 15.59 4.20
CA THR A 88 15.34 16.02 4.81
C THR A 88 16.44 16.31 3.79
N GLY A 89 16.13 16.36 2.49
CA GLY A 89 17.06 16.76 1.44
C GLY A 89 17.88 15.64 0.80
N MET A 90 17.56 14.35 1.04
CA MET A 90 18.21 13.24 0.33
C MET A 90 17.64 13.08 -1.08
N SER A 91 18.05 13.96 -1.99
CA SER A 91 17.50 14.12 -3.36
C SER A 91 17.68 12.93 -4.30
N ASN A 92 18.49 11.92 -3.95
CA ASN A 92 18.74 10.74 -4.80
C ASN A 92 17.78 9.56 -4.53
N ARG A 93 16.79 9.74 -3.65
CA ARG A 93 15.78 8.73 -3.29
C ARG A 93 14.40 8.79 -3.99
N PRO A 94 14.06 9.72 -4.93
CA PRO A 94 12.72 9.75 -5.51
C PRO A 94 12.34 8.45 -6.21
N MET A 95 13.32 7.78 -6.83
CA MET A 95 13.11 6.51 -7.50
C MET A 95 12.85 5.37 -6.51
N ASP A 96 13.58 5.29 -5.39
CA ASP A 96 13.33 4.32 -4.32
C ASP A 96 11.92 4.51 -3.71
N HIS A 97 11.54 5.77 -3.51
CA HIS A 97 10.22 6.14 -3.03
C HIS A 97 9.15 5.77 -4.06
N ALA A 98 9.29 6.09 -5.34
CA ALA A 98 8.31 5.68 -6.35
C ALA A 98 8.23 4.14 -6.50
N MET A 99 9.37 3.45 -6.49
CA MET A 99 9.44 2.00 -6.69
C MET A 99 8.69 1.22 -5.61
N SER A 100 8.81 1.64 -4.34
CA SER A 100 8.08 0.99 -3.26
C SER A 100 6.56 1.16 -3.39
N ALA A 101 6.05 2.21 -4.05
CA ALA A 101 4.62 2.39 -4.28
C ALA A 101 4.12 1.38 -5.32
N TYR A 102 4.88 1.20 -6.41
CA TYR A 102 4.59 0.19 -7.42
C TYR A 102 4.64 -1.23 -6.85
N LEU A 103 5.58 -1.53 -5.94
CA LEU A 103 5.63 -2.82 -5.25
C LEU A 103 4.38 -3.07 -4.41
N ILE A 104 3.86 -2.06 -3.70
CA ILE A 104 2.62 -2.19 -2.93
C ILE A 104 1.44 -2.50 -3.87
N VAL A 105 1.32 -1.78 -5.00
CA VAL A 105 0.26 -2.05 -5.99
C VAL A 105 0.38 -3.48 -6.52
N ALA A 106 1.56 -3.91 -6.96
CA ALA A 106 1.79 -5.24 -7.49
C ALA A 106 1.45 -6.33 -6.45
N LEU A 107 1.83 -6.16 -5.19
CA LEU A 107 1.51 -7.07 -4.09
C LEU A 107 0.00 -7.18 -3.86
N LEU A 108 -0.70 -6.05 -3.75
CA LEU A 108 -2.12 -6.04 -3.42
C LEU A 108 -2.99 -6.52 -4.59
N VAL A 109 -2.71 -6.08 -5.81
CA VAL A 109 -3.42 -6.52 -7.03
C VAL A 109 -3.12 -7.98 -7.32
N GLY A 110 -1.85 -8.40 -7.21
CA GLY A 110 -1.44 -9.80 -7.38
C GLY A 110 -2.11 -10.72 -6.37
N HIS A 111 -2.22 -10.28 -5.10
CA HIS A 111 -2.94 -11.03 -4.08
C HIS A 111 -4.45 -11.13 -4.39
N ALA A 112 -5.09 -10.04 -4.82
CA ALA A 112 -6.48 -10.06 -5.22
C ALA A 112 -6.73 -11.01 -6.40
N ALA A 113 -5.89 -10.97 -7.44
CA ALA A 113 -5.95 -11.86 -8.59
C ALA A 113 -5.79 -13.34 -8.17
N TYR A 114 -4.82 -13.63 -7.30
CA TYR A 114 -4.60 -14.97 -6.76
C TYR A 114 -5.83 -15.48 -5.98
N ALA A 115 -6.41 -14.63 -5.12
CA ALA A 115 -7.57 -14.99 -4.32
C ALA A 115 -8.79 -15.31 -5.21
N MET A 116 -9.03 -14.51 -6.25
CA MET A 116 -10.10 -14.75 -7.22
C MET A 116 -9.89 -16.05 -8.02
N TYR A 117 -8.66 -16.30 -8.50
CA TYR A 117 -8.32 -17.53 -9.20
C TYR A 117 -8.55 -18.77 -8.32
N TRP A 118 -8.11 -18.71 -7.07
CA TRP A 118 -8.27 -19.83 -6.13
C TRP A 118 -9.75 -20.11 -5.81
N GLN A 119 -10.54 -19.06 -5.59
CA GLN A 119 -11.98 -19.20 -5.38
C GLN A 119 -12.66 -19.87 -6.58
N LYS A 120 -12.35 -19.42 -7.81
CA LYS A 120 -12.87 -20.04 -9.03
C LYS A 120 -12.50 -21.52 -9.12
N LYS A 121 -11.23 -21.86 -8.83
CA LYS A 121 -10.75 -23.25 -8.85
C LYS A 121 -11.48 -24.14 -7.83
N GLN A 122 -11.82 -23.61 -6.65
CA GLN A 122 -12.60 -24.37 -5.67
C GLN A 122 -14.04 -24.59 -6.13
N GLN A 123 -14.70 -23.57 -6.70
CA GLN A 123 -16.04 -23.69 -7.25
C GLN A 123 -16.12 -24.72 -8.38
N SER A 124 -15.13 -24.73 -9.29
CA SER A 124 -15.07 -25.71 -10.38
C SER A 124 -14.79 -27.15 -9.93
N LYS A 125 -14.32 -27.37 -8.71
CA LYS A 125 -14.12 -28.72 -8.14
C LYS A 125 -15.34 -29.23 -7.36
N ALA A 126 -16.27 -28.34 -7.02
CA ALA A 126 -17.47 -28.65 -6.25
C ALA A 126 -18.72 -28.80 -7.13
N ALA A 127 -18.59 -28.50 -8.44
CA ALA A 127 -19.60 -28.73 -9.49
C ALA A 127 -19.25 -30.00 -10.26
#